data_AF-A0A0F8ZNX4-F1
#
_entry.id   AF-A0A0F8ZNX4-F1
#
_cell.length_a   1.000
_cell.length_b   1.000
_cell.length_c   1.000
_cell.angle_alpha   90.00
_cell.angle_beta   90.00
_cell.angle_gamma   90.00
#
_symmetry.space_group_name_H-M   'P 1'
#
loop_
_entity.id
_entity.type
_entity.pdbx_description
1 polymer ?
#
loop_
_entity_poly.entity_id
_entity_poly.type
_entity_poly.pdbx_seq_one_letter_code
_entity_poly.pdbx_strand_id
1 'polypeptide(L)' 'SAVEAIELLSQIRLGISLGLINNLGIEKLTALLYLCQSAHIKKILDTMDDGADNNLVDYSRAEIIRDALEDKQCLKG' A
#
# COMPACT_ATOMS: atom_id res chain seq x y z
N SER A 1 -7.05 0.83 -7.89
CA SER A 1 -7.39 2.17 -7.34
C SER A 1 -7.19 2.23 -5.82
N ALA A 2 -7.34 3.41 -5.20
CA ALA A 2 -7.16 3.58 -3.74
C ALA A 2 -8.23 2.82 -2.93
N VAL A 3 -9.49 2.86 -3.36
CA VAL A 3 -10.61 2.17 -2.69
C VAL A 3 -10.38 0.67 -2.70
N GLU A 4 -10.08 0.12 -3.87
CA GLU A 4 -9.77 -1.30 -4.06
C GLU A 4 -8.61 -1.76 -3.16
N ALA A 5 -7.52 -0.99 -3.11
CA ALA A 5 -6.38 -1.31 -2.24
C ALA A 5 -6.79 -1.37 -0.75
N ILE A 6 -7.58 -0.41 -0.28
CA ILE A 6 -8.04 -0.36 1.11
C ILE A 6 -8.96 -1.55 1.42
N GLU A 7 -9.87 -1.90 0.50
CA GLU A 7 -10.77 -3.04 0.67
C GLU A 7 -10.00 -4.35 0.77
N LEU A 8 -9.05 -4.59 -0.14
CA LEU A 8 -8.24 -5.80 -0.15
C LEU A 8 -7.32 -5.89 1.08
N LEU A 9 -6.66 -4.80 1.47
CA LEU A 9 -5.84 -4.77 2.69
C LEU A 9 -6.69 -5.00 3.94
N SER A 10 -7.94 -4.54 3.97
CA SER A 10 -8.87 -4.79 5.07
C SER A 10 -9.28 -6.26 5.17
N GLN A 11 -9.46 -6.94 4.03
CA GLN A 11 -9.70 -8.40 4.00
C GLN A 11 -8.49 -9.18 4.53
N ILE A 12 -7.27 -8.79 4.17
CA ILE A 12 -6.05 -9.37 4.72
C ILE A 12 -6.00 -9.16 6.24
N ARG A 13 -6.37 -7.97 6.73
CA ARG A 13 -6.37 -7.64 8.17
C ARG A 13 -7.33 -8.53 8.94
N LEU A 14 -8.50 -8.77 8.37
CA LEU A 14 -9.47 -9.72 8.91
C LEU A 14 -8.88 -11.13 8.93
N GLY A 15 -8.25 -11.57 7.85
CA GLY A 15 -7.55 -12.86 7.78
C GLY A 15 -6.50 -13.06 8.88
N ILE A 16 -5.68 -12.03 9.16
CA ILE A 16 -4.72 -12.04 10.27
C ILE A 16 -5.45 -12.14 11.61
N SER A 17 -6.50 -11.34 11.80
CA SER A 17 -7.26 -11.28 13.05
C SER A 17 -7.96 -12.62 13.36
N LEU A 18 -8.33 -13.37 12.32
CA LEU A 18 -8.92 -14.70 12.42
C LEU A 18 -7.88 -15.82 12.51
N GLY A 19 -6.58 -15.52 12.43
CA GLY A 19 -5.51 -16.52 12.44
C GLY A 19 -5.38 -17.33 11.13
N LEU A 20 -6.00 -16.87 10.04
CA LEU A 20 -5.91 -17.48 8.71
C LEU A 20 -4.61 -17.11 7.98
N ILE A 21 -4.03 -15.95 8.33
CA ILE A 21 -2.77 -15.43 7.78
C ILE A 21 -1.83 -15.16 8.94
N ASN A 22 -0.75 -15.94 9.05
CA ASN A 22 0.16 -15.90 10.21
C ASN A 22 1.57 -15.41 9.86
N ASN A 23 1.85 -15.19 8.58
CA ASN A 23 3.17 -14.79 8.06
C ASN A 23 3.28 -13.29 7.74
N LEU A 24 2.29 -12.48 8.14
CA LEU A 24 2.28 -11.04 7.94
C LEU A 24 1.97 -10.33 9.26
N GLY A 25 2.87 -9.45 9.71
CA GLY A 25 2.69 -8.64 10.91
C GLY A 25 1.55 -7.64 10.76
N ILE A 26 0.70 -7.51 11.78
CA ILE A 26 -0.44 -6.60 11.77
C ILE A 26 0.00 -5.13 11.70
N GLU A 27 1.16 -4.81 12.26
CA GLU A 27 1.80 -3.50 12.20
C GLU A 27 2.17 -3.10 10.76
N LYS A 28 2.73 -4.04 10.00
CA LYS A 28 3.12 -3.83 8.60
C LYS A 28 1.89 -3.60 7.72
N LEU A 29 0.83 -4.38 7.93
CA LEU A 29 -0.42 -4.18 7.23
C LEU A 29 -1.10 -2.85 7.60
N THR A 30 -1.04 -2.46 8.87
CA THR A 30 -1.56 -1.18 9.34
C THR A 30 -0.82 -0.03 8.66
N ALA A 31 0.51 -0.09 8.55
CA ALA A 31 1.29 0.91 7.82
C ALA A 31 0.87 1.00 6.33
N LEU A 32 0.61 -0.14 5.68
CA LEU A 32 0.16 -0.17 4.28
C LEU A 32 -1.19 0.54 4.07
N LEU A 33 -2.13 0.42 5.00
CA LEU A 33 -3.43 1.11 4.93
C LEU A 33 -3.29 2.65 4.92
N TYR A 34 -2.22 3.20 5.50
CA TYR A 34 -1.92 4.64 5.43
C TYR A 34 -1.12 4.99 4.18
N LEU A 35 -0.08 4.23 3.87
CA LEU A 35 0.83 4.52 2.75
C LEU A 35 0.16 4.39 1.39
N CYS A 36 -0.87 3.54 1.25
CA CYS A 36 -1.58 3.36 -0.01
C CYS A 36 -2.57 4.50 -0.33
N GLN A 37 -2.80 5.43 0.58
CA GLN A 37 -3.69 6.56 0.35
C GLN A 37 -3.10 7.51 -0.70
N SER A 38 -3.95 8.07 -1.57
CA SER A 38 -3.50 8.92 -2.68
C SER A 38 -2.64 10.10 -2.23
N ALA A 39 -2.94 10.72 -1.08
CA ALA A 39 -2.14 11.82 -0.53
C ALA A 39 -0.70 11.38 -0.19
N HIS A 40 -0.53 10.19 0.38
CA HIS A 40 0.79 9.64 0.69
C HIS A 40 1.56 9.25 -0.57
N ILE A 41 0.90 8.60 -1.53
CA ILE A 41 1.52 8.23 -2.81
C ILE A 41 1.97 9.48 -3.59
N LYS A 42 1.09 10.48 -3.71
CA LYS A 42 1.40 11.77 -4.35
C LYS A 42 2.60 12.46 -3.68
N LYS A 43 2.66 12.42 -2.34
CA LYS A 43 3.81 12.93 -1.58
C LYS A 43 5.11 12.16 -1.86
N ILE A 44 5.05 10.83 -2.00
CA ILE A 44 6.22 9.99 -2.33
C ILE A 44 6.72 10.28 -3.74
N LEU A 45 5.81 10.56 -4.67
CA LEU A 45 6.12 10.91 -6.05
C LEU A 45 6.56 12.38 -6.22
N ASP A 46 6.70 13.13 -5.12
CA ASP A 46 6.96 14.58 -5.10
C ASP A 46 6.01 15.37 -6.03
N THR A 47 4.80 14.85 -6.21
CA THR A 47 3.77 15.42 -7.08
C THR A 47 2.63 15.88 -6.18
N MET A 48 2.72 17.13 -5.72
CA MET A 48 1.63 17.75 -4.94
C MET A 48 0.50 18.31 -5.83
N ASP A 49 0.69 18.31 -7.15
CA ASP A 49 -0.28 18.85 -8.10
C ASP A 49 -1.44 17.87 -8.36
N ASP A 50 -2.64 18.42 -8.53
CA ASP A 50 -3.84 17.65 -8.88
C ASP A 50 -3.76 17.06 -10.30
N GLY A 51 -2.78 17.48 -11.10
CA GLY A 51 -2.44 16.92 -12.41
C GLY A 51 -1.61 15.63 -12.39
N ALA A 52 -1.26 15.08 -11.23
CA ALA A 52 -0.60 13.78 -11.16
C ALA A 52 -1.43 12.71 -11.89
N ASP A 53 -0.82 12.04 -12.87
CA ASP A 53 -1.48 10.98 -13.64
C ASP A 53 -2.02 9.91 -12.69
N ASN A 54 -3.35 9.78 -12.61
CA ASN A 54 -4.01 8.81 -11.74
C ASN A 54 -3.53 7.38 -12.04
N ASN A 55 -3.11 7.08 -13.27
CA ASN A 55 -2.51 5.79 -13.61
C ASN A 55 -1.16 5.60 -12.94
N LEU A 56 -0.32 6.65 -12.88
CA LEU A 56 0.98 6.60 -12.20
C LEU A 56 0.80 6.45 -10.68
N VAL A 57 -0.18 7.14 -10.10
CA VAL A 57 -0.54 7.00 -8.68
C VAL A 57 -0.99 5.57 -8.38
N ASP A 58 -1.85 5.01 -9.24
CA ASP A 58 -2.35 3.64 -9.08
C ASP A 58 -1.26 2.58 -9.26
N TYR A 59 -0.37 2.77 -10.24
CA TYR A 59 0.80 1.94 -10.46
C TYR A 59 1.73 1.95 -9.25
N SER A 60 2.09 3.15 -8.77
CA SER A 60 3.00 3.32 -7.63
C SER A 60 2.43 2.72 -6.35
N ARG A 61 1.11 2.85 -6.14
CA ARG A 61 0.42 2.18 -5.03
C ARG A 61 0.56 0.67 -5.12
N ALA A 62 0.33 0.08 -6.28
CA ALA A 62 0.45 -1.36 -6.47
C ALA A 62 1.90 -1.84 -6.27
N GLU A 63 2.90 -1.05 -6.70
CA GLU A 63 4.32 -1.32 -6.48
C GLU A 63 4.67 -1.34 -4.99
N ILE A 64 4.32 -0.28 -4.24
CA ILE A 64 4.58 -0.21 -2.79
C ILE A 64 3.92 -1.35 -2.03
N ILE A 65 2.68 -1.72 -2.38
CA ILE A 65 1.98 -2.85 -1.75
C ILE A 65 2.71 -4.17 -2.05
N ARG A 66 3.11 -4.42 -3.31
CA ARG A 66 3.83 -5.65 -3.68
C ARG A 66 5.17 -5.75 -2.96
N ASP A 67 5.97 -4.70 -3.01
CA ASP A 67 7.30 -4.68 -2.39
C ASP A 67 7.21 -4.93 -0.89
N ALA A 68 6.25 -4.27 -0.23
CA ALA A 68 5.99 -4.52 1.18
C ALA A 68 5.58 -5.97 1.43
N LEU A 69 4.61 -6.52 0.70
CA LEU A 69 4.13 -7.89 0.96
C LEU A 69 5.19 -8.97 0.64
N GLU A 70 6.06 -8.74 -0.32
CA GLU A 70 7.14 -9.66 -0.71
C GLU A 70 8.42 -9.52 0.14
N ASP A 71 8.44 -8.61 1.13
CA ASP A 71 9.66 -8.23 1.89
C ASP A 71 10.84 -7.84 0.99
N LYS A 72 10.54 -7.38 -0.22
CA LYS A 72 11.52 -6.74 -1.07
C LYS A 72 11.74 -5.35 -0.48
N GLN A 73 12.82 -5.19 0.29
CA GLN A 73 13.33 -3.86 0.59
C GLN A 73 13.45 -3.13 -0.75
N CYS A 74 12.67 -2.08 -0.94
CA CYS A 74 12.93 -1.14 -2.01
C CYS A 74 14.28 -0.49 -1.67
N LEU A 75 15.35 -1.10 -2.17
CA LEU A 75 16.72 -0.60 -2.15
C LEU A 75 16.73 0.68 -2.98
N LYS A 76 16.37 1.80 -2.36
CA LYS A 76 16.82 3.11 -2.80
C LYS A 76 18.04 3.47 -1.97
N GLY A 77 19.20 3.05 -2.48
CA GLY A 77 20.43 3.80 -2.28
C GLY A 77 20.40 5.10 -3.08
#